data_AF-A0A843YUG0-F1
#
_entry.id   AF-A0A843YUG0-F1
#
_cell.length_a   1.000
_cell.length_b   1.000
_cell.length_c   1.000
_cell.angle_alpha   90.00
_cell.angle_beta   90.00
_cell.angle_gamma   90.00
#
_symmetry.space_group_name_H-M   'P 1'
#
loop_
_entity.id
_entity.type
_entity.pdbx_description
1 polymer ?
#
loop_
_entity_poly.entity_id
_entity_poly.type
_entity_poly.pdbx_seq_one_letter_code
_entity_poly.pdbx_strand_id
1 'polypeptide(L)'
;MLPCETGDDIDKSFIGYFEKIGLPPPSRILRCQSLSTSLMLLKTTDLIGIATESTFQLDMKQHKISTLRVSETFPEIVISTVIRRDHPLTSAAQRFLSCIEEAAKLLAFSRAQSR
;
A
#
# COMPACT_ATOMS: atom_id res chain seq x y z
N MET A 1 -5.58 18.11 -9.77
CA MET A 1 -4.58 17.04 -9.92
C MET A 1 -3.43 17.60 -10.73
N LEU A 2 -2.23 17.59 -10.17
CA LEU A 2 -1.04 17.98 -10.91
C LEU A 2 -0.64 16.81 -11.82
N PRO A 3 -0.23 17.07 -13.08
CA PRO A 3 0.47 16.08 -13.87
C PRO A 3 1.68 15.55 -13.08
N CYS A 4 2.00 14.28 -13.24
CA CYS A 4 3.12 13.64 -12.56
C CYS A 4 4.42 14.38 -12.90
N GLU A 5 5.09 14.99 -11.91
CA GLU A 5 6.49 15.35 -12.10
C GLU A 5 7.30 14.06 -12.13
N THR A 6 7.96 13.81 -13.25
CA THR A 6 8.65 12.56 -13.51
C THR A 6 9.84 12.42 -12.55
N GLY A 7 9.85 11.39 -11.69
CA GLY A 7 11.06 10.99 -10.97
C GLY A 7 11.05 10.97 -9.44
N ASP A 8 9.89 10.98 -8.78
CA ASP A 8 9.83 10.63 -7.35
C ASP A 8 10.21 9.13 -7.13
N ASP A 9 10.62 8.77 -5.90
CA ASP A 9 11.14 7.41 -5.62
C ASP A 9 10.07 6.32 -5.79
N ILE A 10 8.79 6.66 -5.59
CA ILE A 10 7.69 5.71 -5.74
C ILE A 10 7.45 5.43 -7.23
N ASP A 11 7.63 6.41 -8.13
CA ASP A 11 7.47 6.26 -9.58
C ASP A 11 8.61 5.44 -10.14
N LYS A 12 9.84 5.72 -9.69
CA LYS A 12 11.01 4.91 -10.05
C LYS A 12 10.84 3.45 -9.60
N SER A 13 10.33 3.23 -8.39
CA SER A 13 10.07 1.87 -7.89
C SER A 13 8.99 1.16 -8.71
N PHE A 14 7.91 1.86 -9.06
CA PHE A 14 6.80 1.31 -9.86
C PHE A 14 7.22 1.01 -11.31
N ILE A 15 7.90 1.95 -11.97
CA ILE A 15 8.47 1.75 -13.32
C ILE A 15 9.48 0.61 -13.29
N GLY A 16 10.41 0.62 -12.33
CA GLY A 16 11.41 -0.42 -12.17
C GLY A 16 10.81 -1.80 -11.89
N TYR A 17 9.64 -1.89 -11.25
CA TYR A 17 8.93 -3.16 -11.12
C TYR A 17 8.47 -3.70 -12.47
N PHE A 18 7.82 -2.88 -13.31
CA PHE A 18 7.38 -3.29 -14.65
C PHE A 18 8.56 -3.73 -15.52
N GLU A 19 9.66 -2.97 -15.50
CA GLU A 19 10.88 -3.33 -16.23
C GLU A 19 11.47 -4.67 -15.77
N LYS A 20 11.50 -4.92 -14.44
CA LYS A 20 12.01 -6.18 -13.87
C LYS A 20 11.21 -7.41 -14.29
N ILE A 21 9.90 -7.26 -14.48
CA ILE A 21 9.03 -8.34 -14.95
C ILE A 21 8.94 -8.40 -16.49
N GLY A 22 9.73 -7.58 -17.20
CA GLY A 22 9.80 -7.57 -18.67
C GLY A 22 8.61 -6.90 -19.36
N LEU A 23 7.86 -6.05 -18.64
CA LEU A 23 6.74 -5.29 -19.19
C LEU A 23 7.12 -3.82 -19.41
N PRO A 24 6.57 -3.15 -20.43
CA PRO A 24 6.71 -1.71 -20.56
C PRO A 24 5.99 -1.00 -19.40
N PRO A 25 6.55 0.08 -18.84
CA PRO A 25 5.86 0.86 -17.82
C PRO A 25 4.57 1.49 -18.39
N PRO A 26 3.53 1.70 -17.56
CA PRO A 26 2.30 2.35 -18.02
C PRO A 26 2.54 3.76 -18.53
N SER A 27 1.96 4.11 -19.68
CA SER A 27 2.10 5.43 -20.31
C SER A 27 1.30 6.55 -19.62
N ARG A 28 0.35 6.20 -18.76
CA ARG A 28 -0.51 7.13 -18.01
C ARG A 28 -0.56 6.72 -16.55
N ILE A 29 0.10 7.50 -15.70
CA ILE A 29 0.13 7.30 -14.24
C ILE A 29 -0.54 8.50 -13.58
N LEU A 30 -1.46 8.22 -12.65
CA LEU A 30 -2.13 9.23 -11.82
C LEU A 30 -1.72 9.03 -10.38
N ARG A 31 -1.23 10.10 -9.75
CA ARG A 31 -0.88 10.13 -8.33
C ARG A 31 -2.05 10.64 -7.51
N CYS A 32 -2.39 9.88 -6.48
CA CYS A 32 -3.37 10.28 -5.49
C CYS A 32 -2.88 9.85 -4.10
N GLN A 33 -2.54 10.82 -3.26
CA GLN A 33 -2.09 10.57 -1.88
C GLN A 33 -3.26 10.41 -0.90
N SER A 34 -4.50 10.57 -1.38
CA SER A 34 -5.71 10.44 -0.59
C SER A 34 -6.42 9.12 -0.92
N LEU A 35 -6.64 8.29 0.09
CA LEU A 35 -7.40 7.05 -0.08
C LEU A 35 -8.84 7.32 -0.52
N SER A 36 -9.51 8.31 0.09
CA SER A 36 -10.91 8.63 -0.22
C SER A 36 -11.07 9.15 -1.65
N THR A 37 -10.13 9.99 -2.11
CA THR A 37 -10.13 10.47 -3.49
C THR A 37 -9.79 9.33 -4.46
N SER A 38 -8.83 8.47 -4.12
CA SER A 38 -8.48 7.28 -4.93
C SER A 38 -9.68 6.35 -5.10
N LEU A 39 -10.42 6.09 -4.02
CA LEU A 39 -11.62 5.29 -4.03
C LEU A 39 -12.67 5.87 -5.00
N MET A 40 -12.92 7.18 -4.91
CA MET A 40 -13.89 7.83 -5.79
C MET A 40 -13.46 7.70 -7.26
N LEU A 41 -12.19 7.94 -7.56
CA LEU A 41 -11.64 7.78 -8.91
C LEU A 41 -11.81 6.36 -9.43
N LEU A 42 -11.40 5.35 -8.66
CA LEU A 42 -11.55 3.94 -9.05
C LEU A 42 -13.01 3.56 -9.28
N LYS A 43 -13.94 4.19 -8.56
CA LYS A 43 -15.38 3.92 -8.66
C LYS A 43 -16.04 4.60 -9.86
N THR A 44 -15.54 5.75 -10.28
CA THR A 44 -16.20 6.58 -11.31
C THR A 44 -15.46 6.66 -12.63
N THR A 45 -14.32 5.98 -12.75
CA THR A 45 -13.47 6.00 -13.95
C THR A 45 -13.01 4.59 -14.31
N ASP A 46 -12.24 4.47 -15.38
CA ASP A 46 -11.64 3.23 -15.89
C ASP A 46 -10.23 2.98 -15.30
N LEU A 47 -9.90 3.61 -14.18
CA LEU A 47 -8.60 3.46 -13.54
C LEU A 47 -8.47 2.11 -12.83
N ILE A 48 -7.26 1.56 -12.90
CA ILE A 48 -6.78 0.49 -12.03
C ILE A 48 -5.81 1.08 -11.00
N GLY A 49 -5.78 0.49 -9.81
CA GLY A 49 -4.91 0.94 -8.73
C GLY A 49 -4.34 -0.24 -7.96
N ILE A 50 -3.19 -0.02 -7.34
CA ILE A 50 -2.60 -0.96 -6.39
C ILE A 50 -3.07 -0.58 -4.99
N ALA A 51 -3.56 -1.56 -4.26
CA ALA A 51 -3.91 -1.42 -2.86
C ALA A 51 -3.35 -2.61 -2.08
N THR A 52 -3.03 -2.38 -0.81
CA THR A 52 -2.77 -3.50 0.10
C THR A 52 -4.06 -4.26 0.32
N GLU A 53 -3.97 -5.57 0.56
CA GLU A 53 -5.15 -6.38 0.86
C GLU A 53 -5.94 -5.84 2.07
N SER A 54 -5.24 -5.37 3.11
CA SER A 54 -5.86 -4.71 4.27
C SER A 54 -6.71 -3.52 3.88
N THR A 55 -6.14 -2.61 3.08
CA THR A 55 -6.84 -1.40 2.63
C THR A 55 -8.04 -1.77 1.77
N PHE A 56 -7.89 -2.78 0.91
CA PHE A 56 -8.99 -3.25 0.08
C PHE A 56 -10.15 -3.81 0.91
N GLN A 57 -9.86 -4.69 1.87
CA GLN A 57 -10.90 -5.30 2.72
C GLN A 57 -11.59 -4.28 3.62
N LEU A 58 -10.84 -3.33 4.18
CA LEU A 58 -11.37 -2.35 5.12
C LEU A 58 -12.28 -1.33 4.42
N ASP A 59 -11.79 -0.74 3.33
CA ASP A 59 -12.41 0.47 2.78
C ASP A 59 -12.88 0.34 1.34
N MET A 60 -12.39 -0.60 0.54
CA MET A 60 -12.65 -0.59 -0.92
C MET A 60 -13.69 -1.62 -1.37
N LYS A 61 -13.72 -2.80 -0.73
CA LYS A 61 -14.58 -3.92 -1.09
C LYS A 61 -16.07 -3.57 -1.11
N GLN A 62 -16.51 -2.68 -0.21
CA GLN A 62 -17.90 -2.25 -0.12
C GLN A 62 -18.34 -1.31 -1.26
N HIS A 63 -17.42 -0.80 -2.08
CA HIS A 63 -17.72 0.22 -3.10
C HIS A 63 -17.77 -0.32 -4.54
N LYS A 64 -18.09 -1.61 -4.71
CA LYS A 64 -18.13 -2.29 -6.03
C LYS A 64 -16.80 -2.26 -6.79
N ILE A 65 -15.69 -2.12 -6.06
CA ILE A 65 -14.34 -2.26 -6.59
C ILE A 65 -13.98 -3.75 -6.51
N SER A 66 -13.53 -4.32 -7.61
CA SER A 66 -13.09 -5.72 -7.69
C SER A 66 -11.56 -5.81 -7.69
N THR A 67 -11.05 -6.98 -7.28
CA THR A 67 -9.63 -7.30 -7.40
C THR A 67 -9.34 -7.93 -8.77
N LEU A 68 -8.18 -7.61 -9.33
CA LEU A 68 -7.63 -8.31 -10.48
C LEU A 68 -6.60 -9.31 -9.99
N ARG A 69 -6.77 -10.59 -10.37
CA ARG A 69 -5.76 -11.61 -10.09
C ARG A 69 -4.68 -11.52 -11.17
N VAL A 70 -3.47 -11.14 -10.77
CA VAL A 70 -2.30 -11.13 -11.65
C VAL A 70 -1.39 -12.32 -11.33
N SER A 71 -0.60 -12.77 -12.31
CA SER A 71 0.36 -13.87 -12.15
C SER A 71 1.64 -13.42 -11.47
N GLU A 72 1.96 -12.13 -11.57
CA GLU A 72 3.19 -11.54 -11.10
C GLU A 72 3.15 -11.34 -9.58
N THR A 73 4.32 -11.47 -8.96
CA THR A 73 4.47 -11.20 -7.53
C THR A 73 4.77 -9.72 -7.33
N PHE A 74 3.86 -9.01 -6.67
CA PHE A 74 4.12 -7.63 -6.26
C PHE A 74 5.19 -7.57 -5.16
N PRO A 75 5.96 -6.46 -5.07
CA PRO A 75 6.92 -6.26 -4.00
C PRO A 75 6.26 -6.35 -2.61
N GLU A 76 6.96 -6.97 -1.65
CA GLU A 76 6.50 -6.96 -0.27
C GLU A 76 6.56 -5.55 0.32
N ILE A 77 5.50 -5.16 1.02
CA ILE A 77 5.42 -3.88 1.73
C ILE A 77 5.85 -4.12 3.18
N VAL A 78 6.96 -3.48 3.56
CA VAL A 78 7.45 -3.50 4.94
C VAL A 78 6.82 -2.34 5.71
N ILE A 79 6.06 -2.66 6.76
CA ILE A 79 5.57 -1.67 7.73
C ILE A 79 6.55 -1.65 8.90
N SER A 80 6.97 -0.46 9.32
CA SER A 80 7.98 -0.30 10.37
C SER A 80 7.62 0.82 11.33
N THR A 81 8.04 0.66 12.57
CA THR A 81 8.00 1.72 13.58
C THR A 81 9.23 2.60 13.41
N VAL A 82 9.02 3.91 13.27
CA VAL A 82 10.10 4.90 13.19
C VAL A 82 10.17 5.64 14.51
N ILE A 83 11.32 5.57 15.19
CA ILE A 83 11.57 6.22 16.48
C ILE A 83 12.86 7.03 16.36
N ARG A 84 12.88 8.22 16.95
CA ARG A 84 14.10 9.01 17.08
C ARG A 84 15.08 8.32 18.03
N ARG A 85 16.29 8.03 17.55
CA ARG A 85 17.34 7.33 18.33
C ARG A 85 17.68 8.05 19.63
N ASP A 86 17.67 9.37 19.60
CA ASP A 86 18.04 10.26 20.72
C ASP A 86 16.88 10.55 21.68
N HIS A 87 15.69 10.01 21.42
CA HIS A 87 14.51 10.26 22.23
C HIS A 87 13.84 8.94 22.64
N PRO A 88 14.17 8.39 23.82
CA PRO A 88 13.52 7.16 24.29
C PRO A 88 12.01 7.36 24.40
N LEU A 89 11.24 6.29 24.20
CA LEU A 89 9.80 6.31 24.37
C LEU A 89 9.46 6.50 25.84
N THR A 90 8.38 7.24 26.12
CA THR A 90 7.76 7.23 27.44
C THR A 90 7.21 5.84 27.75
N SER A 91 7.01 5.50 29.02
CA SER A 91 6.42 4.23 29.42
C SER A 91 5.06 3.96 28.76
N ALA A 92 4.22 4.99 28.61
CA ALA A 92 2.95 4.90 27.90
C ALA A 92 3.13 4.60 26.40
N ALA A 93 4.05 5.30 25.73
CA ALA A 93 4.34 5.08 24.31
C ALA A 93 4.97 3.71 24.05
N GLN A 94 5.85 3.25 24.94
CA GLN A 94 6.42 1.91 24.87
C GLN A 94 5.35 0.83 25.01
N ARG A 95 4.44 0.98 25.97
CA ARG A 95 3.32 0.05 26.14
C ARG A 95 2.41 0.04 24.90
N PHE A 96 2.11 1.21 24.35
CA PHE A 96 1.31 1.33 23.15
C PHE A 96 1.95 0.65 21.94
N LEU A 97 3.26 0.87 21.74
CA LEU A 97 4.03 0.20 20.68
C LEU A 97 3.97 -1.33 20.82
N SER A 98 4.19 -1.87 22.03
CA SER A 98 4.09 -3.31 22.27
C SER A 98 2.71 -3.88 21.90
N CYS A 99 1.63 -3.16 22.24
CA CYS A 99 0.28 -3.58 21.85
C CYS A 99 0.06 -3.54 20.32
N ILE A 100 0.60 -2.55 19.62
CA ILE A 100 0.54 -2.49 18.15
C ILE A 100 1.31 -3.68 17.54
N GLU A 101 2.51 -3.97 18.02
CA GLU A 101 3.34 -5.06 17.51
C GLU A 101 2.68 -6.43 17.74
N GLU A 102 2.06 -6.64 18.90
CA GLU A 102 1.27 -7.85 19.18
C GLU A 102 0.09 -7.99 18.21
N ALA A 103 -0.69 -6.92 18.01
CA ALA A 103 -1.81 -6.93 17.07
C ALA A 103 -1.35 -7.20 15.62
N ALA A 104 -0.23 -6.59 15.20
CA ALA A 104 0.35 -6.79 13.87
C ALA A 104 0.78 -8.25 13.66
N LYS A 105 1.39 -8.90 14.66
CA LYS A 105 1.77 -10.31 14.60
C LYS A 105 0.56 -11.23 14.44
N LEU A 106 -0.53 -10.95 15.17
CA LEU A 106 -1.78 -11.71 15.05
C LEU A 106 -2.38 -11.60 13.64
N LEU A 107 -2.36 -10.41 13.05
CA LEU A 107 -2.83 -10.17 11.67
C LEU A 107 -1.93 -10.82 10.61
N ALA A 108 -0.62 -10.87 10.83
CA ALA A 108 0.31 -11.55 9.94
C ALA A 108 0.11 -13.09 9.99
N PHE A 109 -0.11 -13.64 11.19
CA PHE A 109 -0.35 -15.07 11.40
C PHE A 109 -1.65 -15.55 10.75
N SER A 110 -2.74 -14.80 10.89
CA SER A 110 -4.03 -15.16 10.25
C SER A 110 -3.94 -15.16 8.72
N ARG A 111 -3.16 -14.26 8.13
CA ARG A 111 -2.89 -14.23 6.69
C ARG A 111 -2.09 -15.45 6.21
N ALA A 112 -1.14 -15.93 7.01
CA ALA A 112 -0.34 -17.11 6.66
C ALA A 112 -1.18 -18.41 6.64
N GLN A 113 -2.26 -18.48 7.41
CA GLN A 113 -3.19 -19.63 7.42
C GLN A 113 -4.25 -19.58 6.31
N SER A 114 -4.42 -18.43 5.65
CA SER A 114 -5.45 -18.21 4.62
C SER A 114 -4.93 -18.41 3.19
N ARG A 115 -3.63 -18.67 3.04
CA ARG A 115 -2.93 -18.97 1.78
C ARG A 115 -2.72 -20.47 1.65
#